data_AF-A0AAU0N680-F1
#
_entry.id   AF-A0AAU0N680-F1
#
_cell.length_a   1.000
_cell.length_b   1.000
_cell.length_c   1.000
_cell.angle_alpha   90.00
_cell.angle_beta   90.00
_cell.angle_gamma   90.00
#
_symmetry.space_group_name_H-M   'P 1'
#
loop_
_entity.id
_entity.type
_entity.pdbx_description
1 polymer ?
#
loop_
_entity_poly.entity_id
_entity_poly.type
_entity_poly.pdbx_seq_one_letter_code
_entity_poly.pdbx_strand_id
1 'polypeptide(L)' 'MIHLRNRDYGLVEIKLGGDKLIEIGSETLKDLASIIDIKNMSNPSFMMVLCAKASFAYKRDDDVYVIPITALRH' A
#
# COMPACT_ATOMS: atom_id res chain seq x y z
N MET A 1 3.70 -3.94 -6.97
CA MET A 1 2.50 -3.43 -7.68
C MET A 1 1.55 -4.58 -7.94
N ILE A 2 0.24 -4.36 -7.77
CA ILE A 2 -0.82 -5.34 -8.09
C ILE A 2 -1.69 -4.75 -9.19
N HIS A 3 -1.97 -5.51 -10.24
CA HIS A 3 -2.96 -5.16 -11.26
C HIS A 3 -4.32 -5.78 -10.94
N LEU A 4 -5.37 -4.96 -11.03
CA LEU A 4 -6.74 -5.38 -10.85
C LEU A 4 -7.36 -5.78 -12.20
N ARG A 5 -8.43 -6.59 -12.15
CA ARG A 5 -9.10 -7.09 -13.36
C ARG A 5 -9.72 -5.97 -14.20
N ASN A 6 -10.05 -4.83 -13.57
CA ASN A 6 -10.55 -3.63 -14.23
C ASN A 6 -9.44 -2.74 -14.81
N ARG A 7 -8.20 -3.24 -14.91
CA ARG A 7 -6.99 -2.56 -15.43
C ARG A 7 -6.40 -1.48 -14.52
N ASP A 8 -7.06 -1.19 -13.41
CA ASP A 8 -6.49 -0.40 -12.33
C ASP A 8 -5.29 -1.11 -11.70
N TYR A 9 -4.51 -0.38 -10.92
CA TYR A 9 -3.40 -0.95 -10.16
C TYR A 9 -3.30 -0.32 -8.78
N GLY A 10 -2.67 -1.04 -7.86
CA GLY A 10 -2.33 -0.57 -6.53
C GLY A 10 -0.83 -0.71 -6.25
N LEU A 11 -0.32 0.19 -5.42
CA LEU A 11 1.03 0.11 -4.90
C LEU A 11 1.02 -0.68 -3.59
N VAL A 12 2.00 -1.57 -3.44
CA VAL A 12 2.11 -2.44 -2.27
C VAL A 12 3.56 -2.49 -1.82
N GLU A 13 3.78 -2.21 -0.55
CA GLU A 13 5.06 -2.38 0.12
C GLU A 13 4.94 -3.41 1.24
N ILE A 14 5.93 -4.29 1.38
CA ILE A 14 5.90 -5.37 2.38
C ILE A 14 6.88 -5.03 3.50
N LYS A 15 6.42 -5.06 4.75
CA LYS A 15 7.24 -4.86 5.96
C LYS A 15 6.96 -5.94 6.99
N LEU A 16 7.87 -6.13 7.95
CA LEU A 16 7.67 -7.08 9.04
C LEU A 16 6.68 -6.58 10.12
N GLY A 17 6.38 -5.28 10.14
CA GLY A 17 5.46 -4.64 11.09
C GLY A 17 6.16 -3.69 12.06
N GLY A 18 5.38 -3.10 12.97
CA GLY A 18 5.82 -2.06 13.88
C GLY A 18 5.69 -0.65 13.30
N ASP A 19 5.23 0.29 14.14
CA ASP A 19 4.76 1.62 13.73
C ASP A 19 5.78 2.38 12.88
N LYS A 20 7.07 2.33 13.25
CA LYS A 20 8.15 2.96 12.50
C LYS A 20 8.30 2.42 11.07
N LEU A 21 8.21 1.10 10.89
CA LEU A 21 8.35 0.51 9.55
C LEU A 21 7.10 0.73 8.70
N ILE A 22 5.93 0.79 9.34
CA ILE A 22 4.67 1.16 8.70
C ILE A 22 4.74 2.61 8.20
N GLU A 23 5.28 3.53 9.01
CA GLU A 23 5.44 4.93 8.62
C GLU A 23 6.36 5.08 7.41
N ILE A 24 7.55 4.48 7.47
CA ILE A 24 8.51 4.49 6.36
C ILE A 24 7.89 3.85 5.10
N GLY A 25 7.12 2.77 5.26
CA GLY A 25 6.40 2.15 4.14
C GLY A 25 5.36 3.08 3.52
N SER A 26 4.61 3.84 4.34
CA SER A 26 3.66 4.83 3.85
C SER A 26 4.36 5.96 3.08
N GLU A 27 5.43 6.53 3.64
CA GLU A 27 6.23 7.57 2.99
C GLU A 27 6.78 7.09 1.65
N THR A 28 7.37 5.89 1.61
CA THR A 28 7.91 5.30 0.38
C THR A 28 6.85 5.13 -0.70
N LEU A 29 5.64 4.70 -0.33
CA LEU A 29 4.52 4.56 -1.27
C LEU A 29 4.05 5.91 -1.82
N LYS A 30 4.00 6.95 -0.98
CA LYS A 30 3.62 8.31 -1.38
C LYS A 30 4.67 8.93 -2.31
N ASP A 31 5.95 8.76 -1.99
CA ASP A 31 7.06 9.21 -2.82
C ASP A 31 7.00 8.51 -4.19
N LEU A 32 6.79 7.19 -4.19
CA LEU A 32 6.60 6.44 -5.43
C LEU A 32 5.38 6.92 -6.22
N ALA A 33 4.24 7.17 -5.56
CA ALA A 33 3.06 7.71 -6.23
C ALA A 33 3.30 9.08 -6.85
N SER A 34 4.12 9.94 -6.21
CA SER A 34 4.42 11.29 -6.68
C SER A 34 5.26 11.33 -7.97
N ILE A 35 6.05 10.29 -8.23
CA ILE A 35 6.92 10.21 -9.42
C ILE A 35 6.28 9.46 -10.60
N ILE A 36 5.07 8.91 -10.43
CA ILE A 36 4.37 8.21 -11.51
C ILE A 36 3.93 9.23 -12.56
N ASP A 37 4.23 8.94 -13.82
CA ASP A 37 3.77 9.76 -14.95
C ASP A 37 2.27 9.55 -15.21
N ILE A 38 1.46 10.38 -14.54
CA ILE A 38 0.00 10.35 -14.62
C ILE A 38 -0.56 10.76 -15.99
N LYS A 39 0.29 11.20 -16.94
CA LYS A 39 -0.16 11.48 -18.31
C LYS A 39 -0.35 10.22 -19.13
N ASN A 40 0.48 9.22 -18.86
CA ASN A 40 0.46 7.93 -19.57
C ASN A 40 -0.09 6.80 -18.70
N MET A 41 -0.19 7.00 -17.39
CA MET A 41 -0.73 6.04 -16.42
C MET A 41 -1.84 6.67 -15.58
N SER A 42 -2.79 5.86 -15.11
CA SER A 42 -3.74 6.34 -14.09
C SER A 42 -3.04 6.51 -12.74
N ASN A 43 -3.64 7.27 -11.82
CA ASN A 43 -3.22 7.22 -10.42
C ASN A 43 -3.38 5.79 -9.85
N PRO A 44 -2.57 5.38 -8.88
CA PRO A 44 -2.83 4.15 -8.15
C PRO A 44 -4.21 4.20 -7.50
N SER A 45 -5.02 3.16 -7.69
CA SER A 45 -6.36 3.09 -7.09
C SER A 45 -6.32 2.84 -5.58
N PHE A 46 -5.20 2.35 -5.06
CA PHE A 46 -4.91 2.25 -3.62
C PHE A 46 -3.41 2.12 -3.35
N MET A 47 -3.01 2.42 -2.12
CA MET A 47 -1.67 2.16 -1.57
C MET A 47 -1.80 1.28 -0.34
N MET A 48 -0.94 0.28 -0.18
CA MET A 48 -1.00 -0.68 0.91
C MET A 48 0.38 -1.03 1.47
N VAL A 49 0.54 -0.95 2.78
CA VAL A 49 1.63 -1.61 3.50
C VAL A 49 1.14 -2.97 3.99
N LEU A 50 1.64 -4.05 3.40
CA LEU A 50 1.40 -5.41 3.85
C LEU A 50 2.41 -5.76 4.96
N CYS A 51 1.91 -6.08 6.16
CA CYS A 51 2.73 -6.31 7.34
C CYS A 51 2.67 -7.78 7.81
N ALA A 52 3.81 -8.34 8.24
CA ALA A 52 3.81 -9.64 8.91
C ALA A 52 3.15 -9.57 10.31
N LYS A 53 3.39 -8.48 11.05
CA LYS A 53 2.85 -8.24 12.39
C LYS A 53 2.06 -6.92 12.44
N ALA A 54 0.74 -7.03 12.41
CA ALA A 54 -0.19 -5.95 12.76
C ALA A 54 -1.44 -6.58 13.41
N SER A 55 -2.04 -5.91 14.39
CA SER A 55 -3.15 -6.47 15.17
C SER A 55 -4.45 -6.61 14.37
N PHE A 56 -4.68 -5.70 13.41
CA PHE A 56 -5.85 -5.68 12.54
C PHE A 56 -5.55 -4.88 11.27
N ALA A 57 -6.41 -5.03 10.26
CA ALA A 57 -6.37 -4.22 9.06
C ALA A 57 -7.02 -2.84 9.31
N TYR A 58 -6.37 -1.77 8.90
CA TYR A 58 -6.92 -0.41 9.02
C TYR A 58 -6.46 0.50 7.88
N LYS A 59 -7.16 1.62 7.71
CA LYS A 59 -6.78 2.70 6.81
C LYS A 59 -6.26 3.86 7.64
N ARG A 60 -5.11 4.40 7.27
CA ARG A 60 -4.50 5.59 7.88
C ARG A 60 -5.15 6.86 7.33
N ASP A 61 -4.91 7.99 8.00
CA ASP A 61 -5.39 9.31 7.57
C ASP A 61 -4.75 9.78 6.24
N ASP A 62 -3.62 9.18 5.84
CA ASP A 62 -2.93 9.46 4.57
C ASP A 62 -3.32 8.52 3.42
N ASP A 63 -4.53 7.94 3.49
CA ASP A 63 -5.12 7.04 2.49
C ASP A 63 -4.37 5.71 2.22
N VAL A 64 -3.38 5.38 3.06
CA VAL A 64 -2.63 4.11 2.98
C VAL A 64 -3.30 3.02 3.83
N TYR A 65 -3.51 1.85 3.23
CA TYR A 65 -4.01 0.66 3.93
C TYR A 65 -2.86 -0.06 4.64
N VAL A 66 -3.04 -0.40 5.92
CA VAL A 66 -2.13 -1.26 6.66
C VAL A 66 -2.82 -2.60 6.86
N ILE A 67 -2.33 -3.63 6.17
CA ILE A 67 -2.98 -4.94 6.12
C ILE A 67 -2.03 -6.00 6.68
N PRO A 68 -2.40 -6.75 7.73
CA PRO A 68 -1.60 -7.90 8.15
C PRO A 68 -1.71 -9.02 7.12
N ILE A 69 -0.65 -9.81 6.95
CA ILE A 69 -0.65 -10.97 6.04
C ILE A 69 -1.76 -11.97 6.37
N THR A 70 -2.18 -12.04 7.63
CA THR A 70 -3.29 -12.88 8.12
C THR A 70 -4.67 -12.43 7.63
N ALA A 71 -4.80 -11.22 7.08
CA ALA A 71 -6.04 -10.72 6.49
C ALA A 71 -6.18 -11.04 5.00
N LEU A 72 -5.15 -11.63 4.38
CA LEU A 72 -5.23 -12.08 2.99
C LEU A 72 -5.97 -13.42 2.89
N ARG A 73 -6.86 -13.53 1.90
CA ARG A 73 -7.64 -14.74 1.63
C ARG A 73 -7.05 -15.50 0.45
N HIS A 74 -7.05 -16.83 0.55
CA HIS A 74 -6.70 -17.77 -0.52
C HIS A 74 -7.87 -18.03 -1.45
#